data_AF-A0A067BLV3-F1
#
_entry.id   AF-A0A067BLV3-F1
#
_cell.length_a   1.000
_cell.length_b   1.000
_cell.length_c   1.000
_cell.angle_alpha   90.00
_cell.angle_beta   90.00
_cell.angle_gamma   90.00
#
_symmetry.space_group_name_H-M   'P 1'
#
loop_
_entity.id
_entity.type
_entity.pdbx_description
1 polymer ?
#
loop_
_entity_poly.entity_id
_entity_poly.type
_entity_poly.pdbx_seq_one_letter_code
_entity_poly.pdbx_strand_id
1 'polypeptide(L)'
;IITNVVDSQLNYSKKLIFDDAPETRTAVAYSYIISYSCMVLGCLWVFLLPPQRAAVAELKKNGGSHPKVAALIFVTLFVVLVTSITGSLMSMFPSTSCFLLAGGKVPCPEGTPHTYLAIIFVPGAIVALFAAYKLFIAKK
;
A
#
# COMPACT_ATOMS: atom_id res chain seq x y z
N ILE A 1 5.38 -1.45 -0.62
CA ILE A 1 5.61 -0.72 -1.90
C ILE A 1 6.40 0.55 -1.68
N ILE A 2 5.88 1.53 -0.92
CA ILE A 2 6.59 2.80 -0.71
C ILE A 2 7.98 2.58 -0.11
N THR A 3 8.08 1.73 0.91
CA THR A 3 9.37 1.31 1.50
C THR A 3 10.30 0.70 0.45
N ASN A 4 9.82 -0.23 -0.38
CA ASN A 4 10.63 -0.84 -1.46
C ASN A 4 11.18 0.20 -2.44
N VAL A 5 10.39 1.23 -2.75
CA VAL A 5 10.83 2.33 -3.64
C VAL A 5 11.89 3.19 -2.95
N VAL A 6 11.74 3.49 -1.66
CA VAL A 6 12.75 4.22 -0.88
C VAL A 6 14.04 3.39 -0.77
N ASP A 7 13.90 2.10 -0.45
CA ASP A 7 15.01 1.16 -0.33
C ASP A 7 15.79 1.00 -1.64
N SER A 8 15.14 1.20 -2.80
CA SER A 8 15.81 1.18 -4.10
C SER A 8 16.92 2.23 -4.24
N GLN A 9 16.82 3.32 -3.48
CA GLN A 9 17.81 4.41 -3.48
C GLN A 9 18.99 4.11 -2.55
N LEU A 10 18.86 3.14 -1.64
CA LEU A 10 19.90 2.75 -0.69
C LEU A 10 20.75 1.61 -1.25
N ASN A 11 22.08 1.70 -1.08
CA ASN A 11 23.02 0.74 -1.66
C ASN A 11 23.25 -0.49 -0.77
N TYR A 12 22.23 -1.33 -0.64
CA TYR A 12 22.38 -2.69 -0.10
C TYR A 12 21.70 -3.72 -1.02
N SER A 13 22.12 -4.97 -0.89
CA SER A 13 21.58 -6.13 -1.62
C SER A 13 21.79 -7.38 -0.77
N LYS A 14 21.04 -8.46 -1.03
CA LYS A 14 21.17 -9.73 -0.29
C LYS A 14 22.62 -10.20 -0.22
N LYS A 15 23.37 -10.09 -1.33
CA LYS A 15 24.80 -10.46 -1.37
C LYS A 15 25.68 -9.58 -0.47
N LEU A 16 25.45 -8.27 -0.49
CA LEU A 16 26.22 -7.29 0.30
C LEU A 16 25.92 -7.41 1.81
N ILE A 17 24.72 -7.87 2.16
CA ILE A 17 24.35 -8.16 3.55
C ILE A 17 25.12 -9.37 4.07
N PHE A 18 25.33 -10.41 3.25
CA PHE A 18 26.13 -11.57 3.65
C PHE A 18 27.61 -11.23 3.85
N ASP A 19 28.13 -10.23 3.14
CA ASP A 19 29.52 -9.76 3.25
C ASP A 19 29.77 -8.89 4.49
N ASP A 20 28.70 -8.46 5.19
CA ASP A 20 28.71 -7.64 6.42
C ASP A 20 29.62 -6.40 6.39
N ALA A 21 29.80 -5.79 5.22
CA ALA A 21 30.62 -4.58 5.07
C ALA A 21 30.04 -3.39 5.88
N PRO A 22 30.89 -2.51 6.45
CA PRO A 22 30.45 -1.38 7.28
C PRO A 22 29.54 -0.41 6.50
N GLU A 23 29.82 -0.20 5.21
CA GLU A 23 28.99 0.63 4.33
C GLU A 23 27.58 0.05 4.18
N THR A 24 27.44 -1.27 3.99
CA THR A 24 26.13 -1.94 3.91
C THR A 24 25.37 -1.81 5.22
N ARG A 25 26.05 -1.95 6.36
CA ARG A 25 25.43 -1.82 7.70
C ARG A 25 24.85 -0.43 7.92
N THR A 26 25.55 0.62 7.52
CA THR A 26 25.02 1.99 7.61
C THR A 26 23.83 2.21 6.66
N ALA A 27 23.90 1.72 5.42
CA ALA A 27 22.79 1.80 4.47
C ALA A 27 21.52 1.11 5.00
N VAL A 28 21.66 -0.05 5.63
CA VAL A 28 20.55 -0.76 6.29
C VAL A 28 20.05 0.00 7.52
N ALA A 29 20.94 0.60 8.32
CA ALA A 29 20.52 1.43 9.46
C ALA A 29 19.65 2.63 9.01
N TYR A 30 19.99 3.26 7.89
CA TYR A 30 19.18 4.35 7.31
C TYR A 30 17.76 3.90 6.93
N SER A 31 17.57 2.71 6.36
CA SER A 31 16.22 2.24 6.00
C SER A 31 15.32 2.05 7.23
N TYR A 32 15.88 1.54 8.33
CA TYR A 32 15.18 1.43 9.60
C TYR A 32 14.84 2.79 10.20
N ILE A 33 15.79 3.75 10.18
CA ILE A 33 15.56 5.12 10.69
C ILE A 33 14.42 5.79 9.92
N ILE A 34 14.38 5.66 8.60
CA ILE A 34 13.31 6.24 7.77
C ILE A 34 11.96 5.58 8.10
N SER A 35 11.93 4.25 8.17
CA SER A 35 10.69 3.51 8.45
C SER A 35 10.12 3.83 9.84
N TYR A 36 10.96 3.86 10.87
CA TYR A 36 10.53 4.16 12.24
C TYR A 36 10.17 5.63 12.43
N SER A 37 10.88 6.56 11.77
CA SER A 37 10.53 7.98 11.86
C SER A 37 9.15 8.26 11.26
N CYS A 38 8.79 7.62 10.15
CA CYS A 38 7.43 7.70 9.57
C CYS A 38 6.37 7.20 10.55
N MET A 39 6.66 6.12 11.28
CA MET A 39 5.73 5.55 12.26
C MET A 39 5.55 6.47 13.47
N VAL A 40 6.63 7.04 14.00
CA VAL A 40 6.57 8.02 15.10
C VAL A 40 5.81 9.28 14.67
N LEU A 41 6.07 9.81 13.48
CA LEU A 41 5.33 10.94 12.92
C LEU A 41 3.83 10.63 12.77
N GLY A 42 3.49 9.40 12.38
CA GLY A 42 2.10 8.92 12.37
C GLY A 42 1.47 8.90 13.76
N CYS A 43 2.21 8.44 14.78
CA CYS A 43 1.75 8.44 16.17
C CYS A 43 1.56 9.85 16.73
N LEU A 44 2.34 10.84 16.31
CA LEU A 44 2.16 12.24 16.74
C LEU A 44 0.78 12.78 16.36
N TRP A 45 0.20 12.29 15.26
CA TRP A 45 -1.14 12.68 14.82
C TRP A 45 -2.25 12.27 15.80
N VAL A 46 -1.98 11.32 16.70
CA VAL A 46 -2.92 10.92 17.76
C VAL A 46 -3.18 12.06 18.74
N PHE A 47 -2.16 12.88 19.04
CA PHE A 47 -2.33 14.05 19.94
C PHE A 47 -3.20 15.14 19.31
N LEU A 48 -3.27 15.20 17.98
CA LEU A 48 -4.12 16.15 17.27
C LEU A 48 -5.60 15.72 17.27
N LEU A 49 -5.89 14.44 17.54
CA LEU A 49 -7.24 13.91 17.46
C LEU A 49 -8.07 14.36 18.69
N PRO A 50 -9.11 15.20 18.53
CA PRO A 50 -9.95 15.61 19.65
C PRO A 50 -10.70 14.41 20.24
N PRO A 51 -11.14 14.47 21.52
CA PRO A 51 -11.90 13.40 22.16
C PRO A 51 -13.29 13.24 21.51
N GLN A 52 -13.36 12.42 20.46
CA GLN A 52 -14.55 12.24 19.61
C GLN A 52 -15.50 11.12 20.08
N ARG A 53 -15.26 10.53 21.26
CA ARG A 53 -16.02 9.34 21.73
C ARG A 53 -17.52 9.60 21.91
N ALA A 54 -17.90 10.75 22.48
CA ALA A 54 -19.30 11.10 22.71
C ALA A 54 -20.03 11.39 21.39
N ALA A 55 -19.41 12.19 20.52
CA ALA A 55 -19.97 12.53 19.20
C ALA A 55 -20.17 11.29 18.32
N VAL A 56 -19.21 10.36 18.31
CA VAL A 56 -19.33 9.10 17.55
C VAL A 56 -20.43 8.19 18.13
N ALA A 57 -20.60 8.17 19.46
CA ALA A 57 -21.67 7.39 20.09
C ALA A 57 -23.06 7.93 19.73
N GLU A 58 -23.22 9.26 19.70
CA GLU A 58 -24.45 9.91 19.27
C GLU A 58 -24.73 9.67 17.78
N LEU A 59 -23.71 9.79 16.92
CA LEU A 59 -23.83 9.48 15.49
C LEU A 59 -24.16 8.01 15.22
N LYS A 60 -23.72 7.08 16.06
CA LYS A 60 -24.09 5.66 15.93
C LYS A 60 -25.55 5.41 16.29
N LYS A 61 -26.10 6.17 17.24
CA LYS A 61 -27.50 6.05 17.69
C LYS A 61 -28.48 6.76 16.76
N ASN A 62 -28.13 7.97 16.32
CA ASN A 62 -29.02 8.88 15.61
C ASN A 62 -28.64 9.08 14.13
N GLY A 63 -27.54 8.50 13.67
CA GLY A 63 -27.06 8.67 12.29
C GLY A 63 -27.93 7.99 11.24
N GLY A 64 -27.95 8.59 10.04
CA GLY A 64 -28.58 8.00 8.86
C GLY A 64 -27.70 6.97 8.15
N SER A 65 -28.25 6.28 7.14
CA SER A 65 -27.49 5.35 6.29
C SER A 65 -26.96 6.05 5.03
N HIS A 66 -25.65 5.98 4.83
CA HIS A 66 -24.99 6.53 3.64
C HIS A 66 -24.33 5.41 2.81
N PRO A 67 -25.13 4.56 2.12
CA PRO A 67 -24.62 3.39 1.40
C PRO A 67 -23.64 3.75 0.28
N LYS A 68 -23.79 4.93 -0.34
CA LYS A 68 -22.88 5.46 -1.37
C LYS A 68 -21.47 5.69 -0.84
N VAL A 69 -21.37 6.36 0.31
CA VAL A 69 -20.09 6.69 0.95
C VAL A 69 -19.44 5.42 1.48
N ALA A 70 -20.22 4.53 2.09
CA ALA A 70 -19.74 3.23 2.56
C ALA A 70 -19.17 2.37 1.42
N ALA A 71 -19.87 2.31 0.28
CA ALA A 71 -19.41 1.56 -0.87
C ALA A 71 -18.11 2.13 -1.47
N LEU A 72 -18.01 3.46 -1.57
CA LEU A 72 -16.76 4.12 -2.02
C LEU A 72 -15.59 3.73 -1.12
N ILE A 73 -15.74 3.91 0.20
CA ILE A 73 -14.69 3.59 1.18
C ILE A 73 -14.29 2.11 1.06
N PHE A 74 -15.27 1.21 0.96
CA PHE A 74 -15.02 -0.23 0.82
C PHE A 74 -14.21 -0.55 -0.44
N VAL A 75 -14.62 -0.03 -1.60
CA VAL A 75 -13.92 -0.22 -2.88
C VAL A 75 -12.49 0.31 -2.77
N THR A 76 -12.30 1.53 -2.26
CA THR A 76 -10.97 2.13 -2.13
C THR A 76 -10.05 1.31 -1.23
N LEU A 77 -10.52 0.89 -0.05
CA LEU A 77 -9.73 0.06 0.87
C LEU A 77 -9.41 -1.30 0.27
N PHE A 78 -10.34 -1.90 -0.49
CA PHE A 78 -10.10 -3.16 -1.19
C PHE A 78 -9.00 -3.03 -2.25
N VAL A 79 -9.02 -1.96 -3.06
CA VAL A 79 -7.95 -1.70 -4.05
C VAL A 79 -6.61 -1.54 -3.35
N VAL A 80 -6.56 -0.76 -2.26
CA VAL A 80 -5.32 -0.55 -1.48
C VAL A 80 -4.80 -1.88 -0.94
N LEU A 81 -5.67 -2.75 -0.42
CA LEU A 81 -5.29 -4.06 0.10
C LEU A 81 -4.71 -4.96 -1.00
N VAL A 82 -5.40 -5.11 -2.13
CA VAL A 82 -4.94 -5.93 -3.27
C VAL A 82 -3.58 -5.41 -3.75
N THR A 83 -3.46 -4.10 -3.93
CA THR A 83 -2.21 -3.45 -4.34
C THR A 83 -1.08 -3.78 -3.36
N SER A 84 -1.33 -3.66 -2.06
CA SER A 84 -0.34 -3.96 -1.02
C SER A 84 0.13 -5.42 -1.05
N ILE A 85 -0.79 -6.37 -1.18
CA ILE A 85 -0.47 -7.81 -1.25
C ILE A 85 0.36 -8.11 -2.50
N THR A 86 -0.09 -7.65 -3.67
CA THR A 86 0.63 -7.85 -4.93
C THR A 86 2.03 -7.25 -4.87
N GLY A 87 2.17 -6.04 -4.34
CA GLY A 87 3.47 -5.38 -4.19
C GLY A 87 4.45 -6.14 -3.28
N SER A 88 3.97 -6.69 -2.16
CA SER A 88 4.79 -7.49 -1.25
C SER A 88 5.22 -8.81 -1.90
N LEU A 89 4.32 -9.52 -2.58
CA LEU A 89 4.64 -10.75 -3.30
C LEU A 89 5.66 -10.50 -4.42
N MET A 90 5.53 -9.38 -5.13
CA MET A 90 6.43 -9.00 -6.22
C MET A 90 7.89 -8.82 -5.76
N SER A 91 8.11 -8.27 -4.57
CA SER A 91 9.46 -8.16 -4.00
C SER A 91 10.08 -9.50 -3.57
N MET A 92 9.25 -10.53 -3.36
CA MET A 92 9.70 -11.83 -2.86
C MET A 92 10.20 -12.74 -3.98
N PHE A 93 9.56 -12.69 -5.16
CA PHE A 93 9.89 -13.58 -6.27
C PHE A 93 10.99 -12.99 -7.18
N PRO A 94 12.03 -13.76 -7.54
CA PRO A 94 13.15 -13.25 -8.35
C PRO A 94 12.72 -12.78 -9.74
N SER A 95 11.75 -13.47 -10.37
CA SER A 95 11.22 -13.13 -11.70
C SER A 95 10.51 -11.77 -11.75
N THR A 96 9.99 -11.28 -10.62
CA THR A 96 9.20 -10.04 -10.56
C THR A 96 9.84 -8.96 -9.68
N SER A 97 10.93 -9.28 -8.98
CA SER A 97 11.68 -8.31 -8.16
C SER A 97 12.38 -7.19 -8.95
N CYS A 98 12.53 -7.35 -10.28
CA CYS A 98 13.14 -6.35 -11.16
C CYS A 98 12.25 -5.12 -11.40
N PHE A 99 10.97 -5.16 -11.04
CA PHE A 99 10.08 -4.01 -11.23
C PHE A 99 10.41 -2.84 -10.30
N LEU A 100 10.21 -1.61 -10.79
CA LEU A 100 10.43 -0.37 -10.01
C LEU A 100 9.62 -0.34 -8.71
N LEU A 101 8.35 -0.75 -8.73
CA LEU A 101 7.51 -0.82 -7.53
C LEU A 101 7.94 -1.90 -6.53
N ALA A 102 8.72 -2.89 -6.98
CA ALA A 102 9.34 -3.89 -6.12
C ALA A 102 10.69 -3.44 -5.56
N GLY A 103 11.18 -2.25 -5.96
CA GLY A 103 12.50 -1.74 -5.57
C GLY A 103 13.65 -2.28 -6.42
N GLY A 104 13.35 -2.85 -7.59
CA GLY A 104 14.35 -3.37 -8.52
C GLY A 104 15.23 -2.25 -9.11
N LYS A 105 16.54 -2.47 -9.11
CA LYS A 105 17.55 -1.53 -9.66
C LYS A 105 17.90 -1.81 -11.13
N VAL A 106 17.56 -2.99 -11.63
CA VAL A 106 17.86 -3.43 -12.99
C VAL A 106 16.57 -3.59 -13.79
N PRO A 107 16.55 -3.19 -15.08
CA PRO A 107 15.37 -3.37 -15.93
C PRO A 107 15.08 -4.86 -16.13
N CYS A 108 13.79 -5.21 -16.12
CA CYS A 108 13.35 -6.58 -16.42
C CYS A 108 13.65 -6.94 -17.88
N PRO A 109 13.88 -8.24 -18.19
CA PRO A 109 14.09 -8.69 -19.57
C PRO A 109 12.88 -8.37 -20.45
N GLU A 110 13.13 -7.95 -21.70
CA GLU A 110 12.08 -7.57 -22.65
C GLU A 110 11.20 -8.78 -22.99
N GLY A 111 9.92 -8.70 -22.59
CA GLY A 111 8.97 -9.81 -22.65
C GLY A 111 8.08 -9.91 -21.41
N THR A 112 8.38 -9.18 -20.32
CA THR A 112 7.47 -9.07 -19.17
C THR A 112 6.33 -8.10 -19.49
N PRO A 113 5.08 -8.56 -19.66
CA PRO A 113 3.98 -7.65 -19.95
C PRO A 113 3.76 -6.71 -18.75
N HIS A 114 3.53 -5.43 -19.04
CA HIS A 114 3.11 -4.42 -18.05
C HIS A 114 1.71 -4.72 -17.46
N THR A 115 1.12 -5.88 -17.76
CA THR A 115 -0.17 -6.37 -17.26
C THR A 115 -0.22 -6.54 -15.74
N TYR A 116 0.91 -6.49 -15.03
CA TYR A 116 0.88 -6.46 -13.57
C TYR A 116 0.16 -5.20 -13.02
N LEU A 117 0.25 -4.06 -13.72
CA LEU A 117 -0.55 -2.87 -13.39
C LEU A 117 -2.05 -3.18 -13.54
N ALA A 118 -2.42 -4.03 -14.50
CA ALA A 118 -3.80 -4.49 -14.63
C ALA A 118 -4.24 -5.34 -13.43
N ILE A 119 -3.37 -6.12 -12.78
CA ILE A 119 -3.72 -6.82 -11.52
C ILE A 119 -4.09 -5.85 -10.40
N ILE A 120 -3.54 -4.64 -10.40
CA ILE A 120 -3.87 -3.59 -9.42
C ILE A 120 -5.20 -2.92 -9.76
N PHE A 121 -5.40 -2.54 -11.02
CA PHE A 121 -6.60 -1.78 -11.44
C PHE A 121 -7.83 -2.65 -11.73
N VAL A 122 -7.67 -3.87 -12.23
CA VAL A 122 -8.77 -4.73 -12.69
C VAL A 122 -9.65 -5.21 -11.52
N PRO A 123 -9.13 -5.77 -10.41
CA PRO A 123 -9.96 -6.15 -9.27
C PRO A 123 -10.65 -4.94 -8.65
N GLY A 124 -9.94 -3.80 -8.56
CA GLY A 124 -10.51 -2.54 -8.08
C GLY A 124 -11.64 -2.02 -8.96
N ALA A 125 -11.46 -2.07 -10.28
CA ALA A 125 -12.47 -1.68 -11.26
C ALA A 125 -13.68 -2.63 -11.23
N ILE A 126 -13.47 -3.94 -11.10
CA ILE A 126 -14.57 -4.92 -10.97
C ILE A 126 -15.39 -4.66 -9.71
N VAL A 127 -14.75 -4.44 -8.57
CA VAL A 127 -15.44 -4.16 -7.31
C VAL A 127 -16.13 -2.79 -7.35
N ALA A 128 -15.50 -1.78 -7.96
CA ALA A 128 -16.11 -0.47 -8.19
C ALA A 128 -17.37 -0.56 -9.09
N LEU A 129 -17.29 -1.31 -10.18
CA LEU A 129 -18.41 -1.54 -11.10
C LEU A 129 -19.53 -2.35 -10.44
N PHE A 130 -19.21 -3.36 -9.64
CA PHE A 130 -20.21 -4.12 -8.87
C PHE A 130 -20.88 -3.27 -7.81
N ALA A 131 -20.11 -2.46 -7.08
CA ALA A 131 -20.64 -1.52 -6.09
C ALA A 131 -21.54 -0.47 -6.76
N ALA A 132 -21.12 0.11 -7.89
CA ALA A 132 -21.91 1.04 -8.67
C ALA A 132 -23.19 0.39 -9.23
N TYR A 133 -23.10 -0.83 -9.76
CA TYR A 133 -24.25 -1.61 -10.23
C TYR A 133 -25.27 -1.82 -9.09
N LYS A 134 -24.82 -2.29 -7.93
CA LYS A 134 -25.68 -2.48 -6.75
C LYS A 134 -26.27 -1.18 -6.21
N LEU A 135 -25.58 -0.05 -6.34
CA LEU A 135 -26.05 1.25 -5.84
C LEU A 135 -26.97 2.00 -6.80
N PHE A 136 -26.74 1.91 -8.10
CA PHE A 136 -27.47 2.68 -9.11
C PHE A 136 -28.61 1.89 -9.76
N ILE A 137 -28.48 0.57 -9.95
CA ILE A 137 -29.51 -0.26 -10.61
C ILE A 137 -30.49 -0.89 -9.62
N ALA A 138 -30.05 -1.27 -8.41
CA ALA A 138 -30.95 -1.89 -7.42
C ALA A 138 -31.89 -0.90 -6.71
N LYS A 139 -31.79 0.40 -7.02
CA LYS A 139 -32.67 1.45 -6.48
C LYS A 139 -33.81 1.84 -7.44
N LYS A 140 -33.92 1.18 -8.58
CA LYS A 140 -35.07 1.26 -9.49
C LYS A 140 -35.89 -0.02 -9.37
#